data_AF-A0A7C7QF62-F1
#
_entry.id   AF-A0A7C7QF62-F1
#
_cell.length_a   1.000
_cell.length_b   1.000
_cell.length_c   1.000
_cell.angle_alpha   90.00
_cell.angle_beta   90.00
_cell.angle_gamma   90.00
#
_symmetry.space_group_name_H-M   'P 1'
#
loop_
_entity.id
_entity.type
_entity.pdbx_description
1 polymer ?
#
loop_
_entity_poly.entity_id
_entity_poly.type
_entity_poly.pdbx_seq_one_letter_code
_entity_poly.pdbx_strand_id
1 'polypeptide(L)'
;MRVKGRIIGERGKTRRIIEEASGADISIYGHTIAIIGKHDEILVAREAVQRLISGSEHSAVYRLLGKRKHELKKERLKLWEPTI
;
A
#
# COMPACT_ATOMS: atom_id res chain seq x y z
N MET A 1 12.99 -11.30 13.22
CA MET A 1 12.88 -9.90 13.69
C MET A 1 12.89 -8.86 12.56
N ARG A 2 13.65 -9.03 11.46
CA ARG A 2 13.79 -8.00 10.39
C ARG A 2 12.50 -7.65 9.63
N VAL A 3 11.68 -8.64 9.27
CA VAL A 3 10.52 -8.43 8.37
C VAL A 3 9.47 -7.49 8.97
N LYS A 4 9.04 -7.73 10.22
CA LYS A 4 8.04 -6.89 10.92
C LYS A 4 8.52 -5.44 11.04
N GLY A 5 9.79 -5.24 11.38
CA GLY A 5 10.41 -3.91 11.45
C GLY A 5 10.40 -3.17 10.11
N ARG A 6 10.57 -3.88 8.98
CA ARG A 6 10.46 -3.27 7.64
C ARG A 6 9.04 -2.85 7.30
N ILE A 7 8.04 -3.61 7.73
CA ILE A 7 6.64 -3.32 7.39
C ILE A 7 6.09 -2.20 8.28
N ILE A 8 6.40 -2.22 9.58
CA ILE A 8 6.02 -1.17 10.52
C ILE A 8 6.80 0.11 10.18
N GLY A 9 8.11 -0.01 9.94
CA GLY A 9 9.00 1.13 9.79
C GLY A 9 9.21 1.88 11.11
N GLU A 10 10.00 2.94 11.07
CA GLU A 10 10.23 3.78 12.25
C GLU A 10 8.90 4.37 12.75
N ARG A 11 8.52 4.09 14.00
CA ARG A 11 7.27 4.55 14.64
C ARG A 11 6.01 4.27 13.82
N GLY A 12 5.99 3.20 13.02
CA GLY A 12 4.84 2.87 12.18
C GLY A 12 4.76 3.65 10.86
N LYS A 13 5.79 4.43 10.50
CA LYS A 13 5.79 5.28 9.30
C LYS A 13 5.51 4.51 8.02
N THR A 14 6.15 3.35 7.82
CA THR A 14 5.98 2.58 6.59
C THR A 14 4.55 2.04 6.49
N ARG A 15 4.00 1.51 7.59
CA ARG A 15 2.61 1.05 7.65
C ARG A 15 1.65 2.18 7.26
N ARG A 16 1.80 3.38 7.85
CA ARG A 16 0.96 4.55 7.55
C ARG A 16 1.03 4.97 6.09
N ILE A 17 2.23 4.98 5.50
CA ILE A 17 2.40 5.31 4.08
C ILE A 17 1.64 4.31 3.19
N ILE A 18 1.68 3.01 3.51
CA ILE A 18 0.94 2.01 2.75
C ILE A 18 -0.57 2.23 2.91
N GLU A 19 -1.04 2.47 4.13
CA GLU A 19 -2.46 2.76 4.40
C GLU A 19 -2.94 3.99 3.61
N GLU A 20 -2.22 5.12 3.71
CA GLU A 20 -2.57 6.38 3.01
C GLU A 20 -2.48 6.31 1.49
N ALA A 21 -1.58 5.47 0.95
CA ALA A 21 -1.40 5.34 -0.49
C ALA A 21 -2.38 4.36 -1.13
N SER A 22 -2.72 3.28 -0.41
CA SER A 22 -3.64 2.25 -0.89
C SER A 22 -5.10 2.56 -0.58
N GLY A 23 -5.38 3.27 0.52
CA GLY A 23 -6.74 3.44 1.06
C GLY A 23 -7.22 2.28 1.94
N ALA A 24 -6.40 1.24 2.11
CA ALA A 24 -6.69 0.10 2.98
C ALA A 24 -6.16 0.30 4.41
N ASP A 25 -6.81 -0.32 5.39
CA ASP A 25 -6.32 -0.37 6.78
C ASP A 25 -5.49 -1.64 7.03
N ILE A 26 -4.42 -1.51 7.82
CA ILE A 26 -3.48 -2.60 8.08
C ILE A 26 -3.30 -2.84 9.59
N SER A 27 -3.56 -4.08 10.01
CA SER A 27 -3.26 -4.57 11.35
C SER A 27 -2.16 -5.62 11.33
N ILE A 28 -1.19 -5.50 12.23
CA ILE A 28 -0.02 -6.38 12.31
C ILE A 28 0.07 -6.95 13.71
N TYR A 29 -0.24 -8.23 13.88
CA TYR A 29 -0.24 -8.92 15.16
C TYR A 29 0.53 -10.23 15.09
N GLY A 30 1.46 -10.46 16.02
CA GLY A 30 2.32 -11.65 16.00
C GLY A 30 3.04 -11.83 14.65
N HIS A 31 2.66 -12.87 13.90
CA HIS A 31 3.17 -13.21 12.56
C HIS A 31 2.15 -12.97 11.44
N THR A 32 1.02 -12.36 11.77
CA THR A 32 -0.11 -12.17 10.86
C THR A 32 -0.26 -10.71 10.50
N ILE A 33 -0.56 -10.46 9.23
CA ILE A 33 -0.90 -9.14 8.70
C ILE A 33 -2.31 -9.24 8.15
N ALA A 34 -3.23 -8.46 8.71
CA ALA A 34 -4.57 -8.29 8.19
C ALA A 34 -4.65 -6.99 7.39
N ILE A 35 -5.33 -7.04 6.26
CA ILE A 35 -5.56 -5.89 5.37
C ILE A 35 -7.06 -5.87 5.10
N ILE A 36 -7.70 -4.70 5.27
CA ILE A 36 -9.11 -4.50 4.98
C ILE A 36 -9.30 -3.26 4.11
N GLY A 37 -10.17 -3.35 3.11
CA GLY A 37 -10.43 -2.31 2.12
C GLY A 37 -11.23 -2.86 0.95
N LYS A 38 -11.39 -2.06 -0.09
CA LYS A 38 -11.96 -2.49 -1.38
C LYS A 38 -10.98 -3.38 -2.13
N HIS A 39 -11.47 -4.05 -3.17
CA HIS A 39 -10.66 -4.98 -3.96
C HIS A 39 -9.33 -4.39 -4.43
N ASP A 40 -9.35 -3.22 -5.06
CA ASP A 40 -8.14 -2.57 -5.59
C ASP A 40 -7.21 -2.05 -4.49
N GLU A 41 -7.78 -1.54 -3.39
CA GLU A 41 -7.04 -1.05 -2.23
C GLU A 41 -6.24 -2.19 -1.57
N ILE A 42 -6.90 -3.35 -1.39
CA ILE A 42 -6.28 -4.57 -0.87
C ILE A 42 -5.15 -5.03 -1.79
N LEU A 43 -5.35 -5.03 -3.11
CA LEU A 43 -4.32 -5.46 -4.07
C LEU A 43 -3.06 -4.60 -3.97
N VAL A 44 -3.21 -3.27 -3.89
CA VAL A 44 -2.09 -2.33 -3.77
C VAL A 44 -1.36 -2.51 -2.45
N ALA A 45 -2.09 -2.58 -1.34
CA ALA A 45 -1.52 -2.79 -0.01
C ALA A 45 -0.76 -4.13 0.08
N ARG A 46 -1.37 -5.20 -0.44
CA ARG A 46 -0.76 -6.55 -0.47
C ARG A 46 0.54 -6.57 -1.27
N GLU A 47 0.57 -5.94 -2.45
CA GLU A 47 1.78 -5.87 -3.27
C GLU A 47 2.92 -5.16 -2.50
N ALA A 48 2.63 -4.02 -1.87
CA ALA A 48 3.62 -3.27 -1.10
C ALA A 48 4.16 -4.08 0.09
N VAL A 49 3.28 -4.74 0.85
CA VAL A 49 3.65 -5.61 1.97
C VAL A 49 4.51 -6.79 1.48
N GLN A 50 4.11 -7.48 0.40
CA GLN A 50 4.88 -8.59 -0.16
C GLN A 50 6.28 -8.16 -0.59
N ARG A 51 6.42 -7.01 -1.27
CA ARG A 51 7.73 -6.48 -1.66
C ARG A 51 8.64 -6.22 -0.46
N LEU A 52 8.10 -5.68 0.63
CA LEU A 52 8.86 -5.45 1.87
C LEU A 52 9.28 -6.76 2.54
N ILE A 53 8.42 -7.78 2.51
CA ILE A 53 8.74 -9.13 3.01
C ILE A 53 9.88 -9.74 2.17
N SER A 54 9.81 -9.60 0.84
CA SER A 54 10.81 -10.13 -0.10
C SER A 54 12.14 -9.36 -0.12
N GLY A 55 12.35 -8.37 0.75
CA GLY A 55 13.62 -7.65 0.84
C GLY A 55 13.72 -6.37 0.01
N SER A 56 12.68 -5.96 -0.70
CA SER A 56 12.71 -4.72 -1.50
C SER A 56 13.00 -3.49 -0.65
N GLU A 57 13.74 -2.53 -1.19
CA GLU A 57 14.03 -1.24 -0.55
C GLU A 57 12.76 -0.42 -0.30
N HIS A 58 12.70 0.28 0.84
CA HIS A 58 11.56 1.15 1.18
C HIS A 58 11.32 2.22 0.11
N SER A 59 12.39 2.81 -0.43
CA SER A 59 12.31 3.81 -1.49
C SER A 59 11.64 3.27 -2.75
N ALA A 60 11.93 2.03 -3.13
CA ALA A 60 11.30 1.37 -4.28
C ALA A 60 9.81 1.13 -4.06
N VAL A 61 9.43 0.72 -2.84
CA VAL A 61 8.02 0.51 -2.46
C VAL A 61 7.26 1.84 -2.42
N TYR A 62 7.85 2.91 -1.88
CA TYR A 62 7.23 4.24 -1.86
C TYR A 62 7.01 4.80 -3.27
N ARG A 63 7.98 4.61 -4.17
CA ARG A 63 7.83 5.02 -5.58
C ARG A 63 6.70 4.26 -6.27
N LEU A 64 6.59 2.95 -6.05
CA LEU A 64 5.49 2.14 -6.57
C LEU A 64 4.13 2.65 -6.06
N LEU A 65 4.00 2.84 -4.75
CA LEU A 65 2.78 3.34 -4.12
C LEU A 65 2.38 4.72 -4.64
N GLY A 66 3.34 5.63 -4.81
CA GLY A 66 3.10 6.95 -5.40
C GLY A 66 2.57 6.86 -6.84
N LYS A 67 3.13 5.95 -7.65
CA LYS A 67 2.65 5.71 -9.03
C LYS A 67 1.21 5.18 -9.03
N ARG A 68 0.90 4.16 -8.22
CA ARG A 68 -0.44 3.57 -8.09
C ARG A 68 -1.49 4.58 -7.64
N LYS A 69 -1.16 5.42 -6.66
CA LYS A 69 -2.05 6.50 -6.20
C LYS A 69 -2.41 7.48 -7.33
N HIS A 70 -1.46 7.79 -8.21
CA HIS A 70 -1.72 8.65 -9.36
C HIS A 70 -2.59 7.96 -10.42
N GLU A 71 -2.35 6.68 -10.69
CA GLU A 71 -3.15 5.85 -11.62
C GLU A 71 -4.62 5.77 -11.18
N LEU A 72 -4.88 5.39 -9.92
CA LEU A 72 -6.24 5.29 -9.36
C LEU A 72 -6.98 6.64 -9.39
N LYS A 73 -6.27 7.74 -9.11
CA LYS A 73 -6.86 9.08 -9.21
C LYS A 73 -7.23 9.44 -10.65
N LYS A 74 -6.41 9.06 -11.62
CA LYS A 74 -6.67 9.27 -13.06
C LYS A 74 -7.86 8.46 -13.54
N GLU A 75 -7.96 7.19 -13.16
CA GLU A 75 -9.09 6.32 -13.52
C GLU A 75 -10.41 6.86 -12.97
N ARG A 76 -10.41 7.34 -11.72
CA ARG A 76 -11.58 7.98 -11.13
C ARG A 76 -12.01 9.25 -11.88
N LEU A 77 -11.06 10.02 -12.40
CA LEU A 77 -11.34 11.22 -13.19
C LEU A 77 -11.93 10.88 -14.56
N LYS A 78 -11.45 9.82 -15.23
CA LYS A 78 -12.00 9.34 -16.51
C LYS A 78 -13.46 8.94 -16.42
N LEU A 79 -13.87 8.33 -15.29
CA LEU A 79 -15.26 7.95 -15.03
C LEU A 79 -16.21 9.15 -14.88
N TRP A 80 -15.68 10.36 -14.66
CA TRP A 80 -16.45 11.60 -14.53
C TRP A 80 -16.55 12.38 -15.85
N GLU A 81 -15.80 12.01 -16.88
CA GLU A 81 -15.98 12.57 -18.21
C GLU A 81 -17.23 11.90 -18.81
N PRO A 82 -18.30 12.65 -19.13
CA PRO A 82 -19.44 12.06 -19.82
C PRO A 82 -18.90 11.45 -21.11
N THR A 83 -19.13 10.15 -21.27
CA THR A 83 -18.83 9.46 -22.53
C THR A 83 -19.66 10.16 -23.60
N ILE A 84 -18.98 10.90 -24.48
CA ILE A 84 -19.57 11.48 -25.70
C ILE A 84 -19.92 10.32 -26.64
#